data_AF-A0A0X3NJP1-F1
#
_entry.id   AF-A0A0X3NJP1-F1
#
_cell.length_a   1.000
_cell.length_b   1.000
_cell.length_c   1.000
_cell.angle_alpha   90.00
_cell.angle_beta   90.00
_cell.angle_gamma   90.00
#
_symmetry.space_group_name_H-M   'P 1'
#
loop_
_entity.id
_entity.type
_entity.pdbx_description
1 polymer ?
#
loop_
_entity_poly.entity_id
_entity_poly.type
_entity_poly.pdbx_seq_one_letter_code
_entity_poly.pdbx_strand_id
1 'polypeptide(L)'
;MRVKCSQYWPEASSSKRASKVLHCGPFTVTNIKETLEADGLYRHSRLCLSKPTECGATGGSCSSMASIDGVDGQCSPRQIDHFLFLGWPDYDVPSSAVGFLTFLDVINQHVARLHSNSDSIPPLIVHCSAGIGRTGTFTSIDIALEQAKEERVVDIRGIVSRMRCQRACTVQTSKQYAFIHQAVYTRLSSDG
;
A
#
# COMPACT_ATOMS: atom_id res chain seq x y z
N MET A 1 -20.53 -8.33 -13.47
CA MET A 1 -19.37 -7.57 -12.98
C MET A 1 -18.60 -8.45 -12.00
N ARG A 2 -17.29 -8.68 -12.17
CA ARG A 2 -16.50 -9.48 -11.21
C ARG A 2 -16.08 -8.59 -10.05
N VAL A 3 -16.41 -8.96 -8.82
CA VAL A 3 -15.92 -8.27 -7.63
C VAL A 3 -14.41 -8.52 -7.52
N LYS A 4 -13.62 -7.44 -7.47
CA LYS A 4 -12.14 -7.51 -7.43
C LYS A 4 -11.59 -7.33 -6.03
N CYS A 5 -12.18 -6.43 -5.25
CA CYS A 5 -11.80 -6.11 -3.88
C CYS A 5 -13.06 -5.60 -3.16
N SER A 6 -13.27 -6.03 -1.93
CA SER A 6 -14.34 -5.51 -1.09
C SER A 6 -13.95 -4.16 -0.50
N GLN A 7 -14.94 -3.33 -0.18
CA GLN A 7 -14.72 -2.07 0.52
C GLN A 7 -14.32 -2.36 1.99
N TYR A 8 -13.02 -2.37 2.27
CA TYR A 8 -12.47 -2.67 3.61
C TYR A 8 -12.06 -1.41 4.40
N TRP A 9 -12.37 -0.22 3.90
CA TRP A 9 -12.18 1.06 4.59
C TRP A 9 -13.45 1.91 4.45
N PRO A 10 -13.75 2.82 5.40
CA PRO A 10 -14.89 3.72 5.26
C PRO A 10 -14.59 4.80 4.20
N GLU A 11 -15.56 5.13 3.35
CA GLU A 11 -15.46 6.28 2.44
C GLU A 11 -15.55 7.59 3.24
N ALA A 12 -14.88 8.65 2.78
CA ALA A 12 -15.05 9.96 3.38
C ALA A 12 -16.44 10.50 3.02
N SER A 13 -17.39 10.46 3.95
CA SER A 13 -18.75 10.91 3.65
C SER A 13 -18.84 12.44 3.52
N SER A 14 -19.50 12.90 2.45
CA SER A 14 -20.22 14.18 2.39
C SER A 14 -21.66 14.04 2.89
N SER A 15 -22.16 12.81 3.04
CA SER A 15 -23.54 12.47 3.40
C SER A 15 -23.68 11.99 4.84
N LYS A 16 -24.74 12.44 5.53
CA LYS A 16 -25.07 12.07 6.92
C LYS A 16 -25.42 10.57 7.13
N ARG A 17 -25.55 9.77 6.05
CA ARG A 17 -25.95 8.35 6.11
C ARG A 17 -24.81 7.34 6.04
N ALA A 18 -23.65 7.69 5.49
CA ALA A 18 -22.52 6.76 5.41
C ALA A 18 -21.68 6.85 6.69
N SER A 19 -21.46 5.72 7.34
CA SER A 19 -20.62 5.65 8.54
C SER A 19 -19.18 6.02 8.17
N LYS A 20 -18.63 7.08 8.77
CA LYS A 20 -17.20 7.44 8.69
C LYS A 20 -16.30 6.43 9.41
N VAL A 21 -16.89 5.41 10.02
CA VAL A 21 -16.26 4.47 10.92
C VAL A 21 -16.57 3.05 10.45
N LEU A 22 -15.52 2.24 10.33
CA LEU A 22 -15.60 0.81 10.06
C LEU A 22 -15.04 0.06 11.27
N HIS A 23 -15.79 -0.94 11.74
CA HIS A 23 -15.33 -1.83 12.81
C HIS A 23 -14.88 -3.16 12.20
N CYS A 24 -13.66 -3.58 12.51
CA CYS A 24 -13.04 -4.82 12.05
C CYS A 24 -12.49 -5.59 13.25
N GLY A 25 -13.33 -6.40 13.90
CA GLY A 25 -12.97 -7.07 15.14
C GLY A 25 -12.60 -6.04 16.22
N PRO A 26 -11.40 -6.13 16.84
CA PRO A 26 -10.96 -5.16 17.83
C PRO A 26 -10.50 -3.83 17.21
N PHE A 27 -10.50 -3.68 15.89
CA PHE A 27 -10.02 -2.47 15.25
C PHE A 27 -11.17 -1.55 14.84
N THR A 28 -10.94 -0.26 15.01
CA THR A 28 -11.79 0.79 14.46
C THR A 28 -10.98 1.58 13.44
N VAL A 29 -11.50 1.70 12.22
CA VAL A 29 -10.93 2.49 11.14
C VAL A 29 -11.83 3.69 10.90
N THR A 30 -11.29 4.90 10.91
CA THR A 30 -12.03 6.11 10.54
C THR A 30 -11.40 6.79 9.34
N ASN A 31 -12.20 7.32 8.43
CA ASN A 31 -11.70 8.12 7.30
C ASN A 31 -11.72 9.60 7.69
N ILE A 32 -10.52 10.18 7.81
CA ILE A 32 -10.31 11.57 8.24
C ILE A 32 -10.49 12.51 7.04
N LYS A 33 -9.93 12.13 5.89
CA LYS A 33 -9.91 12.93 4.67
C LYS A 33 -9.75 12.02 3.47
N GLU A 34 -10.44 12.35 2.38
CA GLU A 34 -10.23 11.71 1.09
C GLU A 34 -10.18 12.76 0.00
N THR A 35 -9.23 12.62 -0.91
CA THR A 35 -9.06 13.49 -2.06
C THR A 35 -8.81 12.70 -3.33
N LEU A 36 -9.22 13.29 -4.45
CA LEU A 36 -8.87 12.83 -5.78
C LEU A 36 -7.72 13.70 -6.27
N GLU A 37 -6.59 13.09 -6.57
CA GLU A 37 -5.31 13.78 -6.82
C GLU A 37 -4.83 13.57 -8.25
N ALA A 38 -3.92 14.45 -8.70
CA ALA A 38 -3.30 14.40 -10.04
C ALA A 38 -4.32 14.18 -11.16
N ASP A 39 -5.30 15.09 -11.25
CA ASP A 39 -6.38 15.08 -12.26
C ASP A 39 -7.18 13.78 -12.34
N GLY A 40 -7.33 13.08 -11.21
CA GLY A 40 -8.10 11.82 -11.16
C GLY A 40 -7.27 10.55 -11.30
N LEU A 41 -5.95 10.66 -11.34
CA LEU A 41 -5.05 9.52 -11.49
C LEU A 41 -5.10 8.56 -10.30
N TYR A 42 -5.24 9.09 -9.09
CA TYR A 42 -5.35 8.29 -7.87
C TYR A 42 -6.21 8.98 -6.81
N ARG A 43 -6.72 8.18 -5.88
CA ARG A 43 -7.43 8.62 -4.68
C ARG A 43 -6.52 8.45 -3.47
N HIS A 44 -6.44 9.47 -2.63
CA HIS A 44 -5.70 9.44 -1.37
C HIS A 44 -6.68 9.52 -0.20
N SER A 45 -6.66 8.55 0.70
CA SER A 45 -7.47 8.53 1.92
C SER A 45 -6.55 8.53 3.15
N ARG A 46 -6.74 9.48 4.06
CA ARG A 46 -6.10 9.49 5.36
C ARG A 46 -7.01 8.80 6.37
N LEU A 47 -6.56 7.67 6.89
CA LEU A 47 -7.32 6.84 7.81
C LEU A 47 -6.70 6.92 9.21
N CYS A 48 -7.53 6.72 10.24
CA CYS A 48 -7.09 6.49 11.61
C CYS A 48 -7.46 5.06 12.03
N LEU A 49 -6.48 4.27 12.42
CA LEU A 49 -6.66 2.93 12.97
C LEU A 49 -6.48 2.98 14.49
N SER A 50 -7.50 2.65 15.24
CA SER A 50 -7.45 2.52 16.70
C SER A 50 -7.85 1.11 17.14
N LYS A 51 -7.30 0.68 18.28
CA LYS A 51 -7.75 -0.47 19.05
C LYS A 51 -8.35 0.08 20.35
N PRO A 52 -9.52 -0.38 20.83
CA PRO A 52 -9.97 -0.01 22.15
C PRO A 52 -8.91 -0.48 23.15
N THR A 53 -8.43 0.43 23.97
CA THR A 53 -7.65 0.09 25.16
C THR A 53 -8.53 -0.76 26.04
N GLU A 54 -8.08 -1.95 26.41
CA GLU A 54 -8.66 -2.70 27.54
C GLU A 54 -8.34 -1.90 28.82
N CYS A 55 -9.03 -0.78 29.04
CA CYS A 55 -9.08 -0.16 30.35
C CYS A 55 -10.02 -1.02 31.20
N GLY A 56 -9.44 -1.70 32.18
CA GLY A 56 -10.10 -2.67 33.04
C GLY A 56 -11.47 -2.22 33.54
N ALA A 57 -12.50 -2.92 33.09
CA ALA A 57 -13.73 -3.08 33.84
C ALA A 57 -13.60 -4.35 34.70
N THR A 58 -12.77 -4.29 35.75
CA THR A 58 -12.84 -5.27 36.84
C THR A 58 -12.74 -4.54 38.17
N GLY A 59 -13.90 -4.12 38.68
CA GLY A 59 -14.12 -4.22 40.11
C GLY A 59 -14.10 -5.70 40.48
N GLY A 60 -12.92 -6.22 40.84
CA GLY A 60 -12.74 -7.64 41.15
C GLY A 60 -11.27 -7.96 41.40
N SER A 61 -10.91 -8.06 42.68
CA SER A 61 -9.62 -8.53 43.16
C SER A 61 -9.30 -9.93 42.62
N CYS A 62 -8.21 -10.07 41.87
CA CYS A 62 -7.49 -11.34 41.80
C CYS A 62 -5.98 -11.08 41.75
N SER A 63 -5.30 -11.66 42.74
CA SER A 63 -3.88 -11.57 43.00
C SER A 63 -3.07 -12.50 42.10
N SER A 64 -1.91 -12.00 41.69
CA SER A 64 -0.73 -12.67 41.14
C SER A 64 -0.87 -13.45 39.83
N MET A 65 -0.26 -12.90 38.78
CA MET A 65 0.74 -13.61 37.98
C MET A 65 1.67 -12.58 37.33
N ALA A 66 2.97 -12.83 37.45
CA ALA A 66 4.04 -11.90 37.12
C ALA A 66 4.06 -11.57 35.62
N SER A 67 3.99 -10.28 35.30
CA SER A 67 4.25 -9.74 33.97
C SER A 67 5.76 -9.77 33.72
N ILE A 68 6.18 -10.68 32.85
CA ILE A 68 7.48 -10.62 32.18
C ILE A 68 7.28 -9.71 30.95
N ASP A 69 8.15 -8.71 30.83
CA ASP A 69 8.31 -7.78 29.72
C ASP A 69 7.22 -6.71 29.50
N GLY A 70 7.20 -5.72 30.39
CA GLY A 70 7.62 -4.34 30.05
C GLY A 70 7.14 -3.66 28.76
N VAL A 71 5.89 -3.84 28.33
CA VAL A 71 5.22 -2.89 27.41
C VAL A 71 3.86 -2.54 27.99
N ASP A 72 3.77 -1.42 28.69
CA ASP A 72 2.49 -0.81 29.05
C ASP A 72 1.70 -0.56 27.75
N GLY A 73 0.67 -1.38 27.55
CA GLY A 73 -0.08 -1.54 26.30
C GLY A 73 -1.01 -0.38 25.96
N GLN A 74 -0.50 0.85 25.96
CA GLN A 74 -1.24 1.99 25.46
C GLN A 74 -1.21 2.01 23.93
N CYS A 75 -2.23 1.42 23.30
CA CYS A 75 -2.37 1.41 21.85
C CYS A 75 -2.78 2.82 21.38
N SER A 76 -1.79 3.66 21.04
CA SER A 76 -2.07 4.95 20.42
C SER A 76 -2.65 4.75 19.01
N PRO A 77 -3.66 5.56 18.61
CA PRO A 77 -4.19 5.50 17.26
C PRO A 77 -3.10 5.73 16.22
N ARG A 78 -3.10 4.95 15.13
CA ARG A 78 -2.15 5.06 14.03
C ARG A 78 -2.81 5.74 12.84
N GLN A 79 -2.15 6.75 12.27
CA GLN A 79 -2.54 7.29 10.98
C GLN A 79 -2.05 6.38 9.86
N ILE A 80 -2.90 6.14 8.87
CA ILE A 80 -2.61 5.31 7.70
C ILE A 80 -2.94 6.13 6.46
N ASP A 81 -1.97 6.31 5.57
CA ASP A 81 -2.19 6.88 4.25
C ASP A 81 -2.47 5.76 3.25
N HIS A 82 -3.68 5.78 2.69
CA HIS A 82 -4.17 4.79 1.73
C HIS A 82 -4.23 5.41 0.34
N PHE A 83 -3.54 4.79 -0.62
CA PHE A 83 -3.46 5.27 -1.99
C PHE A 83 -4.09 4.26 -2.95
N LEU A 84 -5.08 4.71 -3.71
CA LEU A 84 -5.79 3.90 -4.70
C LEU A 84 -5.51 4.44 -6.10
N PHE A 85 -4.67 3.73 -6.86
CA PHE A 85 -4.42 4.04 -8.27
C PHE A 85 -5.66 3.73 -9.13
N LEU A 86 -6.15 4.73 -9.86
CA LEU A 86 -7.36 4.63 -10.69
C LEU A 86 -7.05 4.41 -12.17
N GLY A 87 -5.80 4.64 -12.59
CA GLY A 87 -5.37 4.54 -13.99
C GLY A 87 -5.15 3.12 -14.53
N TRP A 88 -5.50 2.06 -13.80
CA TRP A 88 -5.28 0.68 -14.25
C TRP A 88 -6.52 0.09 -14.95
N PRO A 89 -6.48 -0.19 -16.26
CA PRO A 89 -7.64 -0.67 -17.02
C PRO A 89 -8.06 -2.10 -16.68
N ASP A 90 -9.29 -2.43 -17.04
CA ASP A 90 -9.82 -3.78 -16.89
C ASP A 90 -9.20 -4.74 -17.91
N TYR A 91 -8.72 -5.89 -17.45
CA TYR A 91 -8.13 -6.97 -18.25
C TYR A 91 -6.88 -6.61 -19.08
N ASP A 92 -6.32 -5.42 -18.91
CA ASP A 92 -5.11 -4.99 -19.62
C ASP A 92 -4.09 -4.29 -18.68
N VAL A 93 -3.05 -3.72 -19.28
CA VAL A 93 -2.09 -2.80 -18.67
C VAL A 93 -2.36 -1.35 -19.13
N PRO A 94 -1.90 -0.32 -18.40
CA PRO A 94 -1.97 1.05 -18.89
C PRO A 94 -1.30 1.18 -20.26
N SER A 95 -1.89 1.95 -21.18
CA SER A 95 -1.34 2.17 -22.52
C SER A 95 -0.05 3.01 -22.51
N SER A 96 0.09 3.87 -21.49
CA SER A 96 1.27 4.66 -21.21
C SER A 96 1.74 4.41 -19.78
N ALA A 97 3.06 4.37 -19.60
CA ALA A 97 3.67 4.23 -18.28
C ALA A 97 3.69 5.54 -17.48
N VAL A 98 3.48 6.71 -18.12
CA VAL A 98 3.67 8.02 -17.48
C VAL A 98 2.84 8.17 -16.21
N GLY A 99 1.53 7.99 -16.28
CA GLY A 99 0.66 8.10 -15.10
C GLY A 99 0.97 7.06 -14.02
N PHE A 100 1.41 5.86 -14.42
CA PHE A 100 1.83 4.84 -13.45
C PHE A 100 3.11 5.26 -12.72
N LEU A 101 4.09 5.79 -13.45
CA LEU A 101 5.37 6.28 -12.92
C LEU A 101 5.15 7.51 -12.01
N THR A 102 4.27 8.44 -12.39
CA THR A 102 3.87 9.56 -11.54
C THR A 102 3.29 9.08 -10.21
N PHE A 103 2.41 8.07 -10.25
CA PHE A 103 1.87 7.48 -9.03
C PHE A 103 2.96 6.81 -8.18
N LEU A 104 3.87 6.05 -8.80
CA LEU A 104 5.01 5.44 -8.11
C LEU A 104 5.89 6.48 -7.41
N ASP A 105 6.19 7.61 -8.07
CA ASP A 105 6.98 8.69 -7.48
C ASP A 105 6.31 9.29 -6.24
N VAL A 106 4.98 9.47 -6.29
CA VAL A 106 4.21 9.94 -5.13
C VAL A 106 4.35 8.98 -3.94
N ILE A 107 4.23 7.67 -4.18
CA ILE A 107 4.37 6.66 -3.13
C ILE A 107 5.80 6.67 -2.57
N ASN A 108 6.81 6.65 -3.42
CA ASN A 108 8.22 6.59 -2.99
C ASN A 108 8.63 7.86 -2.25
N GLN A 109 8.17 9.04 -2.68
CA GLN A 109 8.38 10.29 -1.95
C GLN A 109 7.69 10.28 -0.58
N HIS A 110 6.47 9.74 -0.49
CA HIS A 110 5.75 9.64 0.77
C HIS A 110 6.47 8.69 1.74
N VAL A 111 6.86 7.51 1.27
CA VAL A 111 7.62 6.51 2.04
C VAL A 111 8.95 7.08 2.54
N ALA A 112 9.70 7.79 1.68
CA ALA A 112 10.96 8.44 2.07
C ALA A 112 10.79 9.48 3.20
N ARG A 113 9.68 10.24 3.21
CA ARG A 113 9.38 11.20 4.29
C ARG A 113 9.03 10.51 5.61
N LEU A 114 8.46 9.31 5.57
CA LEU A 114 8.21 8.54 6.78
C LEU A 114 9.52 7.96 7.35
N HIS A 115 10.47 7.60 6.48
CA HIS A 115 11.78 7.08 6.88
C HIS A 115 12.65 8.09 7.62
N SER A 116 12.58 9.39 7.28
CA SER A 116 13.40 10.41 7.96
C SER A 116 13.08 10.55 9.46
N ASN A 117 12.00 9.95 9.94
CA ASN A 117 11.48 10.10 11.29
C ASN A 117 11.49 8.78 12.11
N SER A 118 12.10 7.69 11.62
CA SER A 118 12.06 6.37 12.28
C SER A 118 13.31 5.53 11.99
N ASP A 119 13.83 4.84 13.03
CA ASP A 119 14.95 3.89 12.91
C ASP A 119 14.57 2.58 12.19
N SER A 120 13.27 2.32 12.01
CA SER A 120 12.76 1.16 11.29
C SER A 120 11.79 1.55 10.19
N ILE A 121 11.93 0.90 9.04
CA ILE A 121 11.07 1.10 7.87
C ILE A 121 9.89 0.13 7.96
N PRO A 122 8.65 0.61 8.21
CA PRO A 122 7.49 -0.27 8.12
C PRO A 122 7.29 -0.70 6.66
N PRO A 123 6.91 -1.97 6.40
CA PRO A 123 6.70 -2.43 5.04
C PRO A 123 5.51 -1.74 4.38
N LEU A 124 5.65 -1.39 3.10
CA LEU A 124 4.54 -0.92 2.28
C LEU A 124 3.59 -2.07 1.94
N ILE A 125 2.31 -1.91 2.27
CA ILE A 125 1.27 -2.88 1.90
C ILE A 125 0.77 -2.56 0.49
N VAL A 126 1.00 -3.46 -0.47
CA VAL A 126 0.52 -3.34 -1.85
C VAL A 126 -0.42 -4.50 -2.15
N HIS A 127 -1.63 -4.22 -2.65
CA HIS A 127 -2.56 -5.26 -3.05
C HIS A 127 -3.28 -4.94 -4.36
N CYS A 128 -3.88 -5.96 -4.96
CA CYS A 128 -4.81 -5.81 -6.07
C CYS A 128 -6.03 -6.68 -5.80
N SER A 129 -6.45 -7.53 -6.75
CA SER A 129 -7.46 -8.56 -6.51
C SER A 129 -6.84 -9.82 -5.90
N ALA A 130 -6.04 -10.56 -6.68
CA ALA A 130 -5.32 -11.75 -6.20
C ALA A 130 -3.97 -11.44 -5.51
N GLY A 131 -3.54 -10.18 -5.52
CA GLY A 131 -2.27 -9.75 -4.93
C GLY A 131 -1.03 -10.33 -5.62
N ILE A 132 -1.08 -10.53 -6.95
CA ILE A 132 0.03 -11.12 -7.72
C ILE A 132 0.29 -10.42 -9.07
N GLY A 133 -0.74 -10.06 -9.85
CA GLY A 133 -0.58 -9.42 -11.16
C GLY A 133 -0.14 -7.95 -11.07
N ARG A 134 -1.09 -7.05 -10.79
CA ARG A 134 -0.83 -5.60 -10.65
C ARG A 134 0.15 -5.30 -9.50
N THR A 135 -0.02 -5.98 -8.36
CA THR A 135 0.90 -5.93 -7.22
C THR A 135 2.32 -6.29 -7.64
N GLY A 136 2.50 -7.43 -8.30
CA GLY A 136 3.82 -7.86 -8.76
C GLY A 136 4.43 -6.91 -9.79
N THR A 137 3.61 -6.34 -10.67
CA THR A 137 4.05 -5.36 -11.66
C THR A 137 4.55 -4.08 -10.99
N PHE A 138 3.80 -3.56 -10.01
CA PHE A 138 4.20 -2.39 -9.23
C PHE A 138 5.52 -2.61 -8.52
N THR A 139 5.61 -3.69 -7.74
CA THR A 139 6.82 -3.98 -6.96
C THR A 139 8.02 -4.29 -7.85
N SER A 140 7.82 -4.94 -9.01
CA SER A 140 8.93 -5.21 -9.94
C SER A 140 9.48 -3.95 -10.58
N ILE A 141 8.63 -2.98 -10.94
CA ILE A 141 9.06 -1.69 -11.49
C ILE A 141 9.82 -0.90 -10.42
N ASP A 142 9.29 -0.85 -9.20
CA ASP A 142 9.91 -0.17 -8.07
C ASP A 142 11.33 -0.70 -7.80
N ILE A 143 11.48 -2.02 -7.65
CA ILE A 143 12.79 -2.68 -7.48
C ILE A 143 13.72 -2.42 -8.67
N ALA A 144 13.20 -2.49 -9.90
CA ALA A 144 14.01 -2.30 -11.11
C ALA A 144 14.57 -0.88 -11.23
N LEU A 145 13.77 0.13 -10.87
CA LEU A 145 14.21 1.52 -10.91
C LEU A 145 15.22 1.82 -9.80
N GLU A 146 15.04 1.25 -8.61
CA GLU A 146 16.06 1.37 -7.55
C GLU A 146 17.36 0.65 -7.95
N GLN A 147 17.27 -0.54 -8.54
CA GLN A 147 18.44 -1.24 -9.08
C GLN A 147 19.16 -0.41 -10.15
N ALA A 148 18.42 0.22 -11.06
CA ALA A 148 18.99 1.09 -12.08
C ALA A 148 19.75 2.28 -11.47
N LYS A 149 19.18 2.87 -10.41
CA LYS A 149 19.75 4.02 -9.70
C LYS A 149 21.04 3.65 -8.96
N GLU A 150 21.02 2.56 -8.19
CA GLU A 150 22.12 2.16 -7.32
C GLU A 150 23.22 1.38 -8.06
N GLU A 151 22.84 0.46 -8.96
CA GLU A 151 23.77 -0.48 -9.59
C GLU A 151 24.06 -0.16 -11.07
N ARG A 152 23.35 0.81 -11.66
CA ARG A 152 23.43 1.14 -13.10
C ARG A 152 23.13 -0.03 -14.04
N VAL A 153 22.43 -1.04 -13.54
CA VAL A 153 21.97 -2.21 -14.28
C VAL A 153 20.54 -2.54 -13.91
N VAL A 154 19.83 -3.26 -14.77
CA VAL A 154 18.47 -3.73 -14.50
C VAL A 154 18.31 -5.17 -14.97
N ASP A 155 17.93 -6.07 -14.05
CA ASP A 155 17.59 -7.46 -14.35
C ASP A 155 16.11 -7.76 -14.02
N ILE A 156 15.20 -7.29 -14.89
CA ILE A 156 13.74 -7.51 -14.72
C ILE A 156 13.41 -9.01 -14.58
N ARG A 157 14.09 -9.89 -15.33
CA ARG A 157 13.86 -11.34 -15.25
C ARG A 157 14.24 -11.88 -13.88
N GLY A 158 15.42 -11.53 -13.38
CA GLY A 158 15.90 -11.93 -12.07
C GLY A 158 15.03 -11.39 -10.94
N ILE A 159 14.60 -10.13 -11.03
CA ILE A 159 13.67 -9.51 -10.08
C ILE A 159 12.36 -10.31 -10.01
N VAL A 160 11.69 -10.53 -11.14
CA VAL A 160 10.42 -11.28 -11.18
C VAL A 160 10.61 -12.73 -10.70
N SER A 161 11.73 -13.37 -11.06
CA SER A 161 12.06 -14.72 -10.61
C SER A 161 12.18 -14.79 -9.08
N ARG A 162 12.97 -13.89 -8.46
CA ARG A 162 13.12 -13.82 -7.00
C ARG A 162 11.81 -13.47 -6.30
N MET A 163 11.03 -12.55 -6.86
CA MET A 163 9.71 -12.23 -6.33
C MET A 163 8.77 -13.44 -6.33
N ARG A 164 8.83 -14.31 -7.35
CA ARG A 164 8.03 -15.53 -7.41
C ARG A 164 8.40 -16.56 -6.33
N CYS A 165 9.62 -16.51 -5.79
CA CYS A 165 10.03 -17.33 -4.64
C CYS A 165 9.39 -16.86 -3.32
N GLN A 166 9.06 -15.57 -3.20
CA GLN A 166 8.42 -15.01 -2.00
C GLN A 166 6.89 -14.97 -2.13
N ARG A 167 6.38 -14.74 -3.35
CA ARG A 167 4.95 -14.70 -3.68
C ARG A 167 4.73 -15.37 -5.02
N ALA A 168 4.27 -16.62 -4.99
CA ALA A 168 4.03 -17.42 -6.18
C ALA A 168 3.16 -16.69 -7.21
N CYS A 169 3.45 -16.90 -8.50
CA CYS A 169 2.69 -16.34 -9.63
C CYS A 169 2.71 -14.80 -9.75
N THR A 170 3.63 -14.10 -9.07
CA THR A 170 3.89 -12.67 -9.27
C THR A 170 4.11 -12.36 -10.76
N VAL A 171 3.46 -11.30 -11.27
CA VAL A 171 3.34 -10.96 -12.70
C VAL A 171 2.66 -12.09 -13.48
N GLN A 172 1.37 -11.96 -13.74
CA GLN A 172 0.51 -13.03 -14.24
C GLN A 172 0.48 -13.15 -15.77
N THR A 173 0.67 -12.05 -16.49
CA THR A 173 0.52 -12.03 -17.96
C THR A 173 1.76 -11.52 -18.64
N SER A 174 1.97 -11.93 -19.90
CA SER A 174 3.04 -11.40 -20.75
C SER A 174 2.91 -9.88 -20.95
N LYS A 175 1.69 -9.36 -21.05
CA LYS A 175 1.43 -7.91 -21.11
C LYS A 175 1.94 -7.16 -19.88
N GLN A 176 1.70 -7.70 -18.67
CA GLN A 176 2.24 -7.11 -17.43
C GLN A 176 3.76 -7.13 -17.44
N TYR A 177 4.38 -8.24 -17.87
CA TYR A 177 5.83 -8.33 -17.98
C TYR A 177 6.40 -7.32 -18.97
N ALA A 178 5.79 -7.19 -20.15
CA ALA A 178 6.17 -6.19 -21.15
C ALA A 178 5.98 -4.75 -20.63
N PHE A 179 4.93 -4.49 -19.85
CA PHE A 179 4.69 -3.18 -19.25
C PHE A 179 5.78 -2.80 -18.23
N ILE A 180 6.36 -3.77 -17.50
CA ILE A 180 7.53 -3.51 -16.64
C ILE A 180 8.69 -2.96 -17.47
N HIS A 181 9.01 -3.63 -18.58
CA HIS A 181 10.05 -3.17 -19.50
C HIS A 181 9.74 -1.77 -20.06
N GLN A 182 8.50 -1.53 -20.49
CA GLN A 182 8.06 -0.23 -20.99
C GLN A 182 8.24 0.87 -19.94
N ALA A 183 7.79 0.65 -18.70
CA ALA A 183 7.88 1.63 -17.63
C ALA A 183 9.33 1.96 -17.25
N VAL A 184 10.18 0.93 -17.13
CA VAL A 184 11.61 1.14 -16.86
C VAL A 184 12.27 1.91 -18.00
N TYR A 185 12.02 1.51 -19.25
CA TYR A 185 12.54 2.23 -20.41
C TYR A 185 12.07 3.69 -20.45
N THR A 186 10.78 3.95 -20.22
CA THR A 186 10.22 5.31 -20.19
C THR A 186 10.91 6.17 -19.13
N ARG A 187 11.14 5.66 -17.92
CA ARG A 187 11.85 6.42 -16.88
C ARG A 187 13.28 6.74 -17.32
N LEU A 188 14.05 5.72 -17.68
CA LEU A 188 15.48 5.89 -17.99
C LEU A 188 15.74 6.71 -19.26
N SER A 189 14.79 6.72 -20.21
CA SER A 189 14.89 7.55 -21.42
C SER A 189 14.49 9.01 -21.20
N SER A 190 13.83 9.32 -20.09
CA SER A 190 13.43 10.69 -19.72
C SER A 190 14.48 11.40 -18.87
N ASP A 191 15.40 10.63 -18.26
CA ASP A 191 16.46 11.10 -17.38
C ASP A 191 17.77 11.43 -18.14
N GLY A 192 17.80 11.23 -19.46
CA GLY A 192 18.93 11.55 -20.36
C GLY A 192 18.61 12.73 -21.27
#